data_AF-A0A9E4H0Q1-F1
#
_entry.id   AF-A0A9E4H0Q1-F1
#
_cell.length_a   1.000
_cell.length_b   1.000
_cell.length_c   1.000
_cell.angle_alpha   90.00
_cell.angle_beta   90.00
_cell.angle_gamma   90.00
#
_symmetry.space_group_name_H-M   'P 1'
#
loop_
_entity.id
_entity.type
_entity.pdbx_description
1 polymer ?
#
loop_
_entity_poly.entity_id
_entity_poly.type
_entity_poly.pdbx_seq_one_letter_code
_entity_poly.pdbx_strand_id
1 'polypeptide(L)'
;MFDRERKAWSYALDRINGMNITDNVVEFMAAKTLKLPEETQRVLKLAACFGNQFDLDVLVTINERSESETEKELQPALAEGLTLPHSGFGFKFAHDRIQQAVYSLIPEGDRNANHFKIGRLLLHGVDESEPDEHLFDIVNQLNWGVKLLEDDKQRRELCELNLKAGIKAKESSAFKVAYDYFVAGIELLGEDPWKNQYQSTLQLHALAGETAYLNGDFDRMNEMIGLVIDKAENLLEKVKSYEIRILAFKAENKLIDAINTGLDLLGQLGKKFPKKPSMPHVMGALVKSKIQLRGKSNEDLAVLPAMTDPEKIAAMRIIADIASSSYWATPTLFPLLIF
;
A
#
# COMPACT_ATOMS: atom_id res chain seq x y z
N MET A 1 -22.20 -4.87 44.69
CA MET A 1 -23.07 -4.89 45.89
C MET A 1 -22.23 -5.40 47.06
N PHE A 2 -22.41 -4.89 48.29
CA PHE A 2 -21.63 -5.37 49.43
C PHE A 2 -22.25 -6.65 49.98
N ASP A 3 -21.51 -7.77 49.92
CA ASP A 3 -21.90 -9.05 50.50
C ASP A 3 -21.56 -9.01 52.00
N ARG A 4 -22.61 -8.98 52.83
CA ARG A 4 -22.48 -8.84 54.28
C ARG A 4 -22.00 -10.12 54.97
N GLU A 5 -22.18 -11.29 54.37
CA GLU A 5 -21.70 -12.55 54.95
C GLU A 5 -20.22 -12.75 54.65
N ARG A 6 -19.77 -12.40 53.45
CA ARG A 6 -18.36 -12.49 53.05
C ARG A 6 -17.52 -11.27 53.45
N LYS A 7 -18.16 -10.23 54.01
CA LYS A 7 -17.56 -8.91 54.30
C LYS A 7 -16.76 -8.35 53.12
N ALA A 8 -17.23 -8.58 51.90
CA ALA A 8 -16.51 -8.25 50.69
C ALA A 8 -17.44 -7.58 49.68
N TRP A 9 -16.89 -6.72 48.85
CA TRP A 9 -17.61 -6.18 47.71
C TRP A 9 -17.71 -7.26 46.62
N SER A 10 -18.93 -7.68 46.30
CA SER A 10 -19.18 -8.55 45.14
C SER A 10 -19.53 -7.68 43.93
N TYR A 11 -18.79 -7.88 42.85
CA TYR A 11 -19.07 -7.30 41.55
C TYR A 11 -19.31 -8.45 40.57
N ALA A 12 -20.37 -8.34 39.78
CA ALA A 12 -20.65 -9.30 38.72
C ALA A 12 -19.91 -8.83 37.47
N LEU A 13 -18.63 -9.20 37.33
CA LEU A 13 -17.80 -8.84 36.17
C LEU A 13 -18.51 -9.21 34.86
N ASP A 14 -19.20 -10.35 34.81
CA ASP A 14 -19.94 -10.78 33.62
C ASP A 14 -21.12 -9.86 33.27
N ARG A 15 -21.78 -9.25 34.28
CA ARG A 15 -22.84 -8.26 34.05
C ARG A 15 -22.29 -6.88 33.69
N ILE A 16 -21.12 -6.52 34.24
CA ILE A 16 -20.45 -5.25 33.94
C ILE A 16 -19.85 -5.29 32.54
N ASN A 17 -19.23 -6.40 32.15
CA ASN A 17 -18.69 -6.62 30.81
C ASN A 17 -19.80 -6.82 29.75
N GLY A 18 -20.98 -7.28 30.16
CA GLY A 18 -22.17 -7.37 29.31
C GLY A 18 -22.99 -6.08 29.19
N MET A 19 -22.64 -5.02 29.93
CA MET A 19 -23.19 -3.68 29.70
C MET A 19 -22.36 -3.01 28.61
N ASN A 20 -22.95 -2.74 27.44
CA ASN A 20 -22.34 -1.92 26.38
C ASN A 20 -22.26 -0.44 26.81
N ILE A 21 -21.51 -0.15 27.87
CA ILE A 21 -21.34 1.20 28.43
C ILE A 21 -20.74 2.15 27.38
N THR A 22 -19.92 1.63 26.46
CA THR A 22 -19.27 2.40 25.39
C THR A 22 -20.23 2.82 24.27
N ASP A 23 -21.20 1.98 23.90
CA ASP A 23 -22.17 2.30 22.83
C ASP A 23 -23.13 3.40 23.30
N ASN A 24 -23.54 3.34 24.57
CA ASN A 24 -24.41 4.34 25.19
C ASN A 24 -23.78 5.75 25.20
N VAL A 25 -22.44 5.86 25.28
CA VAL A 25 -21.77 7.17 25.25
C VAL A 25 -21.81 7.76 23.85
N VAL A 26 -21.61 6.95 22.81
CA VAL A 26 -21.66 7.42 21.40
C VAL A 26 -23.08 7.88 21.06
N GLU A 27 -24.10 7.09 21.40
CA GLU A 27 -25.50 7.46 21.18
C GLU A 27 -25.89 8.73 21.96
N PHE A 28 -25.43 8.85 23.21
CA PHE A 28 -25.66 10.05 24.02
C PHE A 28 -25.01 11.30 23.41
N MET A 29 -23.75 11.20 22.95
CA MET A 29 -23.06 12.31 22.30
C MET A 29 -23.71 12.68 20.98
N ALA A 30 -24.13 11.69 20.18
CA ALA A 30 -24.87 11.92 18.94
C ALA A 30 -26.19 12.65 19.22
N ALA A 31 -26.95 12.22 20.22
CA ALA A 31 -28.18 12.89 20.64
C ALA A 31 -27.94 14.32 21.15
N LYS A 32 -26.78 14.58 21.79
CA LYS A 32 -26.38 15.93 22.21
C LYS A 32 -26.05 16.81 21.00
N THR A 33 -25.32 16.28 20.02
CA THR A 33 -25.03 16.97 18.75
C THR A 33 -26.32 17.33 18.01
N LEU A 34 -27.29 16.42 17.92
CA LEU A 34 -28.56 16.66 17.23
C LEU A 34 -29.44 17.75 17.86
N LYS A 35 -29.14 18.19 19.10
CA LYS A 35 -29.83 19.30 19.77
C LYS A 35 -29.23 20.67 19.46
N LEU A 36 -28.05 20.72 18.83
CA LEU A 36 -27.40 21.96 18.46
C LEU A 36 -28.09 22.59 17.23
N PRO A 37 -27.88 23.89 16.95
CA PRO A 37 -28.31 24.51 15.70
C PRO A 37 -27.82 23.72 14.48
N GLU A 38 -28.61 23.70 13.41
CA GLU A 38 -28.29 22.91 12.20
C GLU A 38 -26.94 23.30 11.59
N GLU A 39 -26.59 24.58 11.67
CA GLU A 39 -25.31 25.11 11.20
C GLU A 39 -24.14 24.59 12.03
N THR A 40 -24.30 24.49 13.35
CA THR A 40 -23.31 23.86 14.25
C THR A 40 -23.17 22.37 13.96
N GLN A 41 -24.28 21.68 13.72
CA GLN A 41 -24.22 20.27 13.35
C GLN A 41 -23.45 20.07 12.05
N ARG A 42 -23.70 20.91 11.04
CA ARG A 42 -23.01 20.89 9.75
C ARG A 42 -21.50 21.07 9.92
N VAL A 43 -21.07 22.10 10.66
CA VAL A 43 -19.62 22.37 10.84
C VAL A 43 -18.93 21.26 11.64
N LEU A 44 -19.59 20.69 12.65
CA LEU A 44 -19.06 19.55 13.40
C LEU A 44 -18.91 18.30 12.53
N LYS A 45 -19.86 18.04 11.63
CA LYS A 45 -19.78 16.91 10.67
C LYS A 45 -18.59 17.07 9.72
N LEU A 46 -18.34 18.28 9.22
CA LEU A 46 -17.18 18.59 8.40
C LEU A 46 -15.86 18.37 9.18
N ALA A 47 -15.77 18.89 10.40
CA ALA A 47 -14.62 18.70 11.28
C ALA A 47 -14.37 17.21 11.60
N ALA A 48 -15.44 16.43 11.80
CA ALA A 48 -15.34 15.01 12.10
C ALA A 48 -14.72 14.20 10.94
N CYS A 49 -14.83 14.64 9.69
CA CYS A 49 -14.15 14.01 8.53
C CYS A 49 -12.64 14.28 8.51
N PHE A 50 -12.15 15.31 9.19
CA PHE A 50 -10.73 15.65 9.28
C PHE A 50 -10.03 14.83 10.38
N GLY A 51 -10.69 14.64 11.51
CA GLY A 51 -10.18 13.82 12.62
C GLY A 51 -10.57 14.39 13.99
N ASN A 52 -9.85 13.98 15.03
CA ASN A 52 -10.08 14.48 16.39
C ASN A 52 -9.58 15.91 16.60
N GLN A 53 -8.61 16.35 15.79
CA GLN A 53 -8.01 17.69 15.82
C GLN A 53 -8.11 18.29 14.43
N PHE A 54 -8.34 19.59 14.32
CA PHE A 54 -8.53 20.30 13.05
C PHE A 54 -8.18 21.77 13.18
N ASP A 55 -7.60 22.34 12.13
CA ASP A 55 -7.29 23.77 12.06
C ASP A 55 -8.50 24.57 11.58
N LEU A 56 -8.66 25.79 12.12
CA LEU A 56 -9.76 26.67 11.74
C LEU A 56 -9.70 27.02 10.24
N ASP A 57 -8.53 27.31 9.70
CA ASP A 57 -8.37 27.70 8.29
C ASP A 57 -8.85 26.59 7.33
N VAL A 58 -8.53 25.33 7.65
CA VAL A 58 -9.00 24.17 6.90
C VAL A 58 -10.53 24.04 7.04
N LEU A 59 -11.05 24.18 8.25
CA LEU A 59 -12.48 24.10 8.53
C LEU A 59 -13.27 25.19 7.79
N VAL A 60 -12.79 26.43 7.78
CA VAL A 60 -13.36 27.58 7.06
C VAL A 60 -13.44 27.27 5.57
N THR A 61 -12.35 26.73 5.02
CA THR A 61 -12.26 26.40 3.59
C THR A 61 -13.24 25.30 3.20
N ILE A 62 -13.37 24.22 3.99
CA ILE A 62 -14.38 23.17 3.71
C ILE A 62 -15.81 23.64 3.99
N ASN A 63 -16.00 24.57 4.93
CA ASN A 63 -17.31 25.09 5.28
C ASN A 63 -17.89 26.05 4.23
N GLU A 64 -17.04 26.57 3.33
CA GLU A 64 -17.37 27.59 2.31
C GLU A 64 -18.03 28.84 2.92
N ARG A 65 -17.54 29.25 4.08
CA ARG A 65 -18.01 30.42 4.82
C ARG A 65 -16.82 31.27 5.24
N SER A 66 -17.08 32.50 5.66
CA SER A 66 -16.04 33.31 6.28
C SER A 66 -15.58 32.71 7.61
N GLU A 67 -14.39 33.10 8.07
CA GLU A 67 -13.86 32.75 9.38
C GLU A 67 -14.85 33.09 10.50
N SER A 68 -15.35 34.32 10.51
CA SER A 68 -16.32 34.79 11.50
C SER A 68 -17.63 34.00 11.51
N GLU A 69 -18.14 33.60 10.34
CA GLU A 69 -19.32 32.74 10.26
C GLU A 69 -19.02 31.34 10.81
N THR A 70 -17.89 30.73 10.42
CA THR A 70 -17.51 29.38 10.85
C THR A 70 -17.27 29.31 12.36
N GLU A 71 -16.59 30.31 12.93
CA GLU A 71 -16.43 30.42 14.37
C GLU A 71 -17.77 30.55 15.09
N LYS A 72 -18.66 31.40 14.58
CA LYS A 72 -20.02 31.57 15.15
C LYS A 72 -20.82 30.28 15.10
N GLU A 73 -20.72 29.52 14.01
CA GLU A 73 -21.33 28.19 13.88
C GLU A 73 -20.73 27.18 14.87
N LEU A 74 -19.44 27.31 15.23
CA LEU A 74 -18.76 26.42 16.18
C LEU A 74 -19.01 26.79 17.66
N GLN A 75 -19.33 28.05 17.97
CA GLN A 75 -19.54 28.54 19.34
C GLN A 75 -20.48 27.67 20.20
N PRO A 76 -21.65 27.21 19.72
CA PRO A 76 -22.52 26.37 20.53
C PRO A 76 -21.87 25.03 20.93
N ALA A 77 -21.02 24.45 20.07
CA ALA A 77 -20.29 23.23 20.39
C ALA A 77 -19.20 23.45 21.46
N LEU A 78 -18.55 24.62 21.43
CA LEU A 78 -17.59 25.03 22.46
C LEU A 78 -18.30 25.24 23.81
N ALA A 79 -19.44 25.91 23.82
CA ALA A 79 -20.23 26.15 25.03
C ALA A 79 -20.73 24.84 25.67
N GLU A 80 -21.08 23.84 24.84
CA GLU A 80 -21.50 22.51 25.29
C GLU A 80 -20.33 21.57 25.64
N GLY A 81 -19.08 22.03 25.49
CA GLY A 81 -17.86 21.27 25.78
C GLY A 81 -17.61 20.09 24.83
N LEU A 82 -18.20 20.12 23.63
CA LEU A 82 -18.03 19.08 22.62
C LEU A 82 -16.71 19.24 21.85
N THR A 83 -16.33 20.49 21.60
CA THR A 83 -15.03 20.88 21.06
C THR A 83 -14.30 21.78 22.04
N LEU A 84 -12.98 21.83 21.94
CA LEU A 84 -12.09 22.64 22.76
C LEU A 84 -11.05 23.31 21.87
N PRO A 85 -10.61 24.54 22.19
CA PRO A 85 -9.44 25.13 21.54
C PRO A 85 -8.20 24.25 21.74
N HIS A 86 -7.36 24.17 20.72
CA HIS A 86 -6.12 23.39 20.72
C HIS A 86 -5.02 24.14 19.98
N SER A 87 -3.88 24.39 20.65
CA SER A 87 -2.61 24.85 20.05
C SER A 87 -2.74 25.89 18.93
N GLY A 88 -2.56 27.18 19.23
CA GLY A 88 -2.67 28.23 18.21
C GLY A 88 -4.11 28.46 17.78
N PHE A 89 -4.40 28.34 16.48
CA PHE A 89 -5.73 28.53 15.87
C PHE A 89 -6.48 27.21 15.63
N GLY A 90 -6.03 26.12 16.24
CA GLY A 90 -6.65 24.81 16.11
C GLY A 90 -7.78 24.55 17.11
N PHE A 91 -8.57 23.53 16.79
CA PHE A 91 -9.61 22.98 17.66
C PHE A 91 -9.47 21.46 17.73
N LYS A 92 -10.08 20.87 18.75
CA LYS A 92 -10.21 19.43 18.87
C LYS A 92 -11.57 19.06 19.42
N PHE A 93 -12.06 17.85 19.12
CA PHE A 93 -13.13 17.29 19.92
C PHE A 93 -12.61 17.01 21.33
N ALA A 94 -13.46 17.21 22.34
CA ALA A 94 -13.06 16.97 23.71
C ALA A 94 -12.65 15.51 23.96
N HIS A 95 -13.16 14.59 23.14
CA HIS A 95 -12.77 13.18 23.11
C HIS A 95 -13.05 12.57 21.72
N ASP A 96 -12.22 11.60 21.29
CA ASP A 96 -12.43 10.76 20.11
C ASP A 96 -13.85 10.17 19.98
N ARG A 97 -14.52 9.85 21.10
CA ARG A 97 -15.89 9.31 21.09
C ARG A 97 -16.91 10.32 20.59
N ILE A 98 -16.68 11.62 20.81
CA ILE A 98 -17.53 12.69 20.30
C ILE A 98 -17.34 12.79 18.79
N GLN A 99 -16.08 12.77 18.32
CA GLN A 99 -15.79 12.74 16.88
C GLN A 99 -16.48 11.53 16.22
N GLN A 100 -16.36 10.34 16.80
CA GLN A 100 -17.01 9.13 16.28
C GLN A 100 -18.54 9.26 16.24
N ALA A 101 -19.14 9.84 17.28
CA ALA A 101 -20.58 10.08 17.36
C ALA A 101 -21.05 11.09 16.31
N VAL A 102 -20.30 12.16 16.09
CA VAL A 102 -20.62 13.15 15.05
C VAL A 102 -20.43 12.54 13.67
N TYR A 103 -19.34 11.80 13.46
CA TYR A 103 -19.03 11.14 12.20
C TYR A 103 -20.10 10.10 11.82
N SER A 104 -20.62 9.34 12.80
CA SER A 104 -21.66 8.34 12.58
C SER A 104 -23.00 8.94 12.11
N LEU A 105 -23.27 10.21 12.42
CA LEU A 105 -24.46 10.95 11.97
C LEU A 105 -24.40 11.42 10.50
N ILE A 106 -23.26 11.29 9.84
CA ILE A 106 -23.10 11.70 8.44
C ILE A 106 -23.56 10.55 7.54
N PRO A 107 -24.49 10.76 6.59
CA PRO A 107 -24.78 9.77 5.56
C PRO A 107 -23.54 9.40 4.74
N GLU A 108 -23.42 8.14 4.30
CA GLU A 108 -22.21 7.66 3.60
C GLU A 108 -21.86 8.50 2.36
N GLY A 109 -22.86 8.89 1.56
CA GLY A 109 -22.64 9.76 0.40
C GLY A 109 -22.02 11.12 0.76
N ASP A 110 -22.50 11.72 1.86
CA ASP A 110 -21.99 13.01 2.35
C ASP A 110 -20.58 12.86 2.96
N ARG A 111 -20.27 11.72 3.60
CA ARG A 111 -18.91 11.43 4.09
C ARG A 111 -17.92 11.41 2.94
N ASN A 112 -18.24 10.68 1.87
CA ASN A 112 -17.37 10.55 0.71
C ASN A 112 -17.11 11.92 0.06
N ALA A 113 -18.15 12.75 -0.06
CA ALA A 113 -18.03 14.12 -0.57
C ALA A 113 -17.16 15.01 0.32
N ASN A 114 -17.33 14.94 1.64
CA ASN A 114 -16.53 15.71 2.58
C ASN A 114 -15.06 15.30 2.56
N HIS A 115 -14.77 13.99 2.60
CA HIS A 115 -13.40 13.48 2.51
C HIS A 115 -12.72 13.87 1.20
N PHE A 116 -13.44 13.76 0.07
CA PHE A 116 -12.93 14.19 -1.23
C PHE A 116 -12.56 15.68 -1.24
N LYS A 117 -13.46 16.52 -0.71
CA LYS A 117 -13.24 17.97 -0.60
C LYS A 117 -12.01 18.29 0.25
N ILE A 118 -11.88 17.64 1.42
CA ILE A 118 -10.71 17.78 2.29
C ILE A 118 -9.43 17.39 1.54
N GLY A 119 -9.43 16.23 0.88
CA GLY A 119 -8.27 15.75 0.12
C GLY A 119 -7.85 16.70 -0.99
N ARG A 120 -8.81 17.30 -1.72
CA ARG A 120 -8.54 18.30 -2.75
C ARG A 120 -7.93 19.58 -2.19
N LEU A 121 -8.39 20.03 -1.02
CA LEU A 121 -7.84 21.21 -0.37
C LEU A 121 -6.42 20.96 0.13
N LEU A 122 -6.18 19.81 0.77
CA LEU A 122 -4.84 19.42 1.20
C LEU A 122 -3.89 19.36 0.00
N LEU A 123 -4.31 18.73 -1.11
CA LEU A 123 -3.50 18.65 -2.32
C LEU A 123 -3.10 20.03 -2.89
N HIS A 124 -3.97 21.04 -2.81
CA HIS A 124 -3.68 22.39 -3.31
C HIS A 124 -3.00 23.30 -2.28
N GLY A 125 -3.07 22.98 -0.99
CA GLY A 125 -2.50 23.76 0.11
C GLY A 125 -1.09 23.34 0.53
N VAL A 126 -0.59 22.21 0.03
CA VAL A 126 0.76 21.72 0.33
C VAL A 126 1.80 22.59 -0.36
N ASP A 127 2.79 23.04 0.41
CA ASP A 127 4.00 23.64 -0.15
C ASP A 127 4.75 22.57 -0.95
N GLU A 128 5.10 22.89 -2.20
CA GLU A 128 5.84 22.00 -3.10
C GLU A 128 7.21 21.59 -2.54
N SER A 129 7.68 22.24 -1.46
CA SER A 129 8.93 21.94 -0.77
C SER A 129 8.88 20.66 0.09
N GLU A 130 7.72 20.22 0.58
CA GLU A 130 7.55 19.03 1.44
C GLU A 130 6.37 18.12 0.98
N PRO A 131 6.36 17.65 -0.28
CA PRO A 131 5.22 16.92 -0.88
C PRO A 131 4.95 15.57 -0.22
N ASP A 132 5.90 15.09 0.58
CA ASP A 132 5.99 13.75 1.10
C ASP A 132 5.39 13.60 2.51
N GLU A 133 5.32 14.69 3.28
CA GLU A 133 4.83 14.68 4.67
C GLU A 133 3.32 14.45 4.73
N HIS A 134 2.58 15.01 3.78
CA HIS A 134 1.12 14.95 3.74
C HIS A 134 0.56 13.91 2.75
N LEU A 135 1.42 13.17 2.04
CA LEU A 135 1.01 12.25 0.97
C LEU A 135 -0.07 11.25 1.43
N PHE A 136 0.12 10.63 2.60
CA PHE A 136 -0.83 9.64 3.11
C PHE A 136 -2.18 10.27 3.47
N ASP A 137 -2.16 11.44 4.12
CA ASP A 137 -3.40 12.14 4.49
C ASP A 137 -4.18 12.55 3.25
N ILE A 138 -3.51 13.11 2.23
CA ILE A 138 -4.12 13.50 0.96
C ILE A 138 -4.75 12.29 0.27
N VAL A 139 -3.98 11.21 0.07
CA VAL A 139 -4.44 10.03 -0.67
C VAL A 139 -5.58 9.34 0.07
N ASN A 140 -5.47 9.20 1.39
CA ASN A 140 -6.52 8.60 2.20
C ASN A 140 -7.82 9.37 2.08
N GLN A 141 -7.77 10.71 2.15
CA GLN A 141 -8.95 11.57 1.99
C GLN A 141 -9.55 11.47 0.58
N LEU A 142 -8.71 11.55 -0.46
CA LEU A 142 -9.17 11.48 -1.85
C LEU A 142 -9.77 10.11 -2.23
N ASN A 143 -9.26 9.01 -1.67
CA ASN A 143 -9.73 7.65 -1.97
C ASN A 143 -11.18 7.38 -1.51
N TRP A 144 -11.72 8.13 -0.54
CA TRP A 144 -13.16 8.06 -0.23
C TRP A 144 -14.04 8.63 -1.35
N GLY A 145 -13.47 9.53 -2.15
CA GLY A 145 -14.14 10.30 -3.19
C GLY A 145 -14.04 9.75 -4.60
N VAL A 146 -13.55 8.52 -4.80
CA VAL A 146 -13.28 7.97 -6.15
C VAL A 146 -14.49 8.07 -7.08
N LYS A 147 -15.71 7.85 -6.55
CA LYS A 147 -16.97 7.94 -7.31
C LYS A 147 -17.37 9.37 -7.72
N LEU A 148 -16.73 10.38 -7.13
CA LEU A 148 -16.98 11.81 -7.39
C LEU A 148 -16.02 12.38 -8.44
N LEU A 149 -15.08 11.58 -8.95
CA LEU A 149 -14.15 12.00 -10.00
C LEU A 149 -14.89 12.18 -11.33
N GLU A 150 -14.90 13.42 -11.82
CA GLU A 150 -15.65 13.82 -13.01
C GLU A 150 -14.87 13.64 -14.32
N ASP A 151 -13.53 13.65 -14.25
CA ASP A 151 -12.66 13.63 -15.42
C ASP A 151 -11.46 12.68 -15.28
N ASP A 152 -10.92 12.28 -16.45
CA ASP A 152 -9.77 11.36 -16.54
C ASP A 152 -8.46 11.97 -16.05
N LYS A 153 -8.35 13.30 -15.95
CA LYS A 153 -7.16 13.95 -15.41
C LYS A 153 -7.11 13.76 -13.90
N GLN A 154 -8.22 13.98 -13.20
CA GLN A 154 -8.31 13.76 -11.75
C GLN A 154 -8.11 12.29 -11.38
N ARG A 155 -8.67 11.36 -12.18
CA ARG A 155 -8.43 9.92 -12.00
C ARG A 155 -6.96 9.56 -12.10
N ARG A 156 -6.27 10.06 -13.14
CA ARG A 156 -4.83 9.85 -13.32
C ARG A 156 -4.01 10.46 -12.20
N GLU A 157 -4.35 11.66 -11.76
CA GLU A 157 -3.66 12.31 -10.62
C GLU A 157 -3.78 11.46 -9.34
N LEU A 158 -4.99 11.00 -8.99
CA LEU A 158 -5.17 10.14 -7.82
C LEU A 158 -4.52 8.76 -7.98
N CYS A 159 -4.51 8.22 -9.20
CA CYS A 159 -3.81 6.97 -9.52
C CYS A 159 -2.29 7.09 -9.23
N GLU A 160 -1.67 8.18 -9.70
CA GLU A 160 -0.25 8.46 -9.46
C GLU A 160 0.05 8.72 -7.97
N LEU A 161 -0.84 9.42 -7.26
CA LEU A 161 -0.69 9.62 -5.82
C LEU A 161 -0.76 8.29 -5.05
N ASN A 162 -1.68 7.39 -5.42
CA ASN A 162 -1.76 6.03 -4.85
C ASN A 162 -0.49 5.22 -5.16
N LEU A 163 0.05 5.29 -6.37
CA LEU A 163 1.31 4.63 -6.73
C LEU A 163 2.45 5.11 -5.82
N LYS A 164 2.59 6.43 -5.63
CA LYS A 164 3.61 7.02 -4.74
C LYS A 164 3.42 6.60 -3.29
N ALA A 165 2.18 6.68 -2.76
CA ALA A 165 1.87 6.28 -1.40
C ALA A 165 2.17 4.80 -1.16
N GLY A 166 1.83 3.94 -2.13
CA GLY A 166 2.13 2.51 -2.10
C GLY A 166 3.64 2.22 -2.09
N ILE A 167 4.43 2.92 -2.90
CA ILE A 167 5.90 2.79 -2.91
C ILE A 167 6.47 3.17 -1.54
N LYS A 168 6.07 4.31 -0.99
CA LYS A 168 6.53 4.79 0.32
C LYS A 168 6.13 3.84 1.47
N ALA A 169 4.91 3.31 1.44
CA ALA A 169 4.47 2.29 2.39
C ALA A 169 5.25 0.97 2.24
N LYS A 170 5.64 0.58 1.02
CA LYS A 170 6.47 -0.61 0.79
C LYS A 170 7.88 -0.42 1.35
N GLU A 171 8.48 0.76 1.16
CA GLU A 171 9.81 1.09 1.67
C GLU A 171 9.87 1.07 3.21
N SER A 172 8.76 1.40 3.89
CA SER A 172 8.62 1.26 5.35
C SER A 172 8.19 -0.13 5.81
N SER A 173 8.15 -1.12 4.90
CA SER A 173 7.70 -2.50 5.15
C SER A 173 6.23 -2.64 5.57
N ALA A 174 5.40 -1.62 5.35
CA ALA A 174 3.95 -1.67 5.55
C ALA A 174 3.26 -2.34 4.35
N PHE A 175 3.60 -3.61 4.07
CA PHE A 175 3.23 -4.31 2.83
C PHE A 175 1.71 -4.40 2.58
N LYS A 176 0.90 -4.57 3.62
CA LYS A 176 -0.56 -4.60 3.48
C LYS A 176 -1.11 -3.24 3.04
N VAL A 177 -0.65 -2.16 3.67
CA VAL A 177 -1.02 -0.78 3.32
C VAL A 177 -0.56 -0.45 1.90
N ALA A 178 0.68 -0.82 1.55
CA ALA A 178 1.21 -0.64 0.21
C ALA A 178 0.35 -1.34 -0.85
N TYR A 179 -0.01 -2.60 -0.60
CA TYR A 179 -0.90 -3.37 -1.47
C TYR A 179 -2.25 -2.66 -1.67
N ASP A 180 -2.87 -2.17 -0.60
CA ASP A 180 -4.17 -1.50 -0.67
C ASP A 180 -4.09 -0.20 -1.51
N TYR A 181 -3.01 0.57 -1.42
CA TYR A 181 -2.78 1.71 -2.32
C TYR A 181 -2.58 1.30 -3.78
N PHE A 182 -1.82 0.23 -4.05
CA PHE A 182 -1.64 -0.22 -5.43
C PHE A 182 -2.96 -0.70 -6.04
N VAL A 183 -3.80 -1.41 -5.28
CA VAL A 183 -5.14 -1.81 -5.74
C VAL A 183 -6.04 -0.60 -5.98
N ALA A 184 -6.06 0.38 -5.06
CA ALA A 184 -6.79 1.62 -5.27
C ALA A 184 -6.33 2.36 -6.54
N GLY A 185 -5.01 2.37 -6.82
CA GLY A 185 -4.46 2.88 -8.08
C GLY A 185 -4.95 2.11 -9.31
N ILE A 186 -5.02 0.77 -9.23
CA ILE A 186 -5.53 -0.09 -10.31
C ILE A 186 -7.02 0.21 -10.60
N GLU A 187 -7.84 0.43 -9.57
CA GLU A 187 -9.26 0.79 -9.72
C GLU A 187 -9.48 2.14 -10.40
N LEU A 188 -8.47 3.02 -10.38
CA LEU A 188 -8.48 4.34 -11.01
C LEU A 188 -8.00 4.34 -12.46
N LEU A 189 -7.45 3.22 -12.93
CA LEU A 189 -7.05 3.07 -14.32
C LEU A 189 -8.28 3.19 -15.23
N GLY A 190 -8.14 3.97 -16.30
CA GLY A 190 -9.22 4.24 -17.25
C GLY A 190 -9.47 3.09 -18.21
N GLU A 191 -10.25 3.35 -19.27
CA GLU A 191 -10.48 2.37 -20.32
C GLU A 191 -9.17 2.00 -21.05
N ASP A 192 -8.99 0.70 -21.33
CA ASP A 192 -7.82 0.12 -22.00
C ASP A 192 -6.47 0.61 -21.43
N PRO A 193 -6.18 0.34 -20.14
CA PRO A 193 -5.09 0.99 -19.43
C PRO A 193 -3.71 0.53 -19.90
N TRP A 194 -3.61 -0.70 -20.43
CA TRP A 194 -2.40 -1.20 -21.08
C TRP A 194 -2.04 -0.43 -22.36
N LYS A 195 -2.99 0.28 -22.98
CA LYS A 195 -2.72 1.13 -24.14
C LYS A 195 -2.52 2.59 -23.76
N ASN A 196 -3.39 3.11 -22.91
CA ASN A 196 -3.48 4.54 -22.63
C ASN A 196 -2.62 4.98 -21.43
N GLN A 197 -2.25 4.05 -20.55
CA GLN A 197 -1.55 4.28 -19.27
C GLN A 197 -0.53 3.15 -18.99
N TYR A 198 0.17 2.70 -20.03
CA TYR A 198 0.99 1.48 -20.00
C TYR A 198 1.96 1.42 -18.81
N GLN A 199 2.74 2.47 -18.59
CA GLN A 199 3.77 2.50 -17.55
C GLN A 199 3.17 2.42 -16.14
N SER A 200 2.14 3.22 -15.84
CA SER A 200 1.47 3.21 -14.53
C SER A 200 0.77 1.87 -14.30
N THR A 201 0.12 1.32 -15.34
CA THR A 201 -0.52 -0.01 -15.29
C THR A 201 0.48 -1.11 -14.98
N LEU A 202 1.60 -1.13 -15.68
CA LEU A 202 2.68 -2.09 -15.48
C LEU A 202 3.23 -2.02 -14.05
N GLN A 203 3.56 -0.81 -13.57
CA GLN A 203 4.13 -0.62 -12.24
C GLN A 203 3.15 -1.01 -11.12
N LEU A 204 1.89 -0.58 -11.22
CA LEU A 204 0.86 -0.89 -10.23
C LEU A 204 0.65 -2.40 -10.09
N HIS A 205 0.48 -3.12 -11.20
CA HIS A 205 0.28 -4.57 -11.16
C HIS A 205 1.54 -5.30 -10.66
N ALA A 206 2.74 -4.89 -11.08
CA ALA A 206 3.99 -5.51 -10.62
C ALA A 206 4.19 -5.32 -9.10
N LEU A 207 3.96 -4.11 -8.59
CA LEU A 207 4.11 -3.78 -7.17
C LEU A 207 2.98 -4.36 -6.30
N ALA A 208 1.75 -4.43 -6.81
CA ALA A 208 0.66 -5.15 -6.17
C ALA A 208 0.97 -6.66 -6.06
N GLY A 209 1.52 -7.26 -7.11
CA GLY A 209 1.97 -8.65 -7.10
C GLY A 209 3.10 -8.89 -6.08
N GLU A 210 4.09 -8.01 -6.02
CA GLU A 210 5.18 -8.08 -5.05
C GLU A 210 4.68 -7.98 -3.60
N THR A 211 3.81 -7.02 -3.32
CA THR A 211 3.29 -6.81 -1.96
C THR A 211 2.27 -7.88 -1.56
N ALA A 212 1.50 -8.44 -2.49
CA ALA A 212 0.66 -9.61 -2.25
C ALA A 212 1.52 -10.83 -1.83
N TYR A 213 2.63 -11.10 -2.52
CA TYR A 213 3.59 -12.13 -2.13
C TYR A 213 4.13 -11.90 -0.70
N LEU A 214 4.55 -10.66 -0.40
CA LEU A 214 5.10 -10.32 0.93
C LEU A 214 4.06 -10.44 2.05
N ASN A 215 2.77 -10.32 1.73
CA ASN A 215 1.66 -10.60 2.65
C ASN A 215 1.24 -12.08 2.70
N GLY A 216 1.87 -12.96 1.89
CA GLY A 216 1.53 -14.38 1.78
C GLY A 216 0.24 -14.66 0.98
N ASP A 217 -0.30 -13.66 0.27
CA ASP A 217 -1.49 -13.80 -0.57
C ASP A 217 -1.07 -14.24 -1.98
N PHE A 218 -0.86 -15.56 -2.14
CA PHE A 218 -0.38 -16.13 -3.39
C PHE A 218 -1.42 -16.07 -4.52
N ASP A 219 -2.71 -16.11 -4.20
CA ASP A 219 -3.77 -16.08 -5.21
C ASP A 219 -3.81 -14.71 -5.90
N ARG A 220 -3.86 -13.63 -5.11
CA ARG A 220 -3.81 -12.26 -5.66
C ARG A 220 -2.47 -11.94 -6.30
N MET A 221 -1.38 -12.44 -5.73
CA MET A 221 -0.07 -12.31 -6.37
C MET A 221 -0.10 -12.87 -7.79
N ASN A 222 -0.56 -14.12 -7.97
CA ASN A 222 -0.61 -14.79 -9.27
C ASN A 222 -1.48 -14.05 -10.28
N GLU A 223 -2.61 -13.50 -9.84
CA GLU A 223 -3.48 -12.65 -10.67
C GLU A 223 -2.71 -11.42 -11.19
N MET A 224 -2.10 -10.66 -10.27
CA MET A 224 -1.44 -9.40 -10.60
C MET A 224 -0.20 -9.59 -11.48
N ILE A 225 0.69 -10.52 -11.11
CA ILE A 225 1.90 -10.78 -11.91
C ILE A 225 1.55 -11.49 -13.24
N GLY A 226 0.48 -12.27 -13.28
CA GLY A 226 -0.01 -12.95 -14.48
C GLY A 226 -0.38 -11.96 -15.57
N LEU A 227 -1.07 -10.87 -15.20
CA LEU A 227 -1.38 -9.77 -16.12
C LEU A 227 -0.12 -9.11 -16.67
N VAL A 228 0.87 -8.84 -15.83
CA VAL A 228 2.17 -8.27 -16.28
C VAL A 228 2.87 -9.20 -17.26
N ILE A 229 2.89 -10.50 -16.97
CA ILE A 229 3.55 -11.50 -17.83
C ILE A 229 2.83 -11.63 -19.19
N ASP A 230 1.50 -11.54 -19.22
CA ASP A 230 0.72 -11.56 -20.46
C ASP A 230 0.90 -10.28 -21.29
N LYS A 231 0.78 -9.12 -20.64
CA LYS A 231 0.60 -7.83 -21.33
C LYS A 231 1.87 -7.03 -21.57
N ALA A 232 2.95 -7.25 -20.81
CA ALA A 232 4.15 -6.45 -21.00
C ALA A 232 4.77 -6.69 -22.39
N GLU A 233 5.21 -5.60 -23.03
CA GLU A 233 5.71 -5.54 -24.40
C GLU A 233 7.12 -6.12 -24.52
N ASN A 234 7.95 -6.00 -23.48
CA ASN A 234 9.31 -6.52 -23.48
C ASN A 234 9.58 -7.51 -22.33
N LEU A 235 10.60 -8.35 -22.53
CA LEU A 235 10.93 -9.40 -21.58
C LEU A 235 11.44 -8.84 -20.24
N LEU A 236 12.20 -7.74 -20.27
CA LEU A 236 12.80 -7.15 -19.07
C LEU A 236 11.74 -6.64 -18.08
N GLU A 237 10.63 -6.12 -18.58
CA GLU A 237 9.47 -5.71 -17.77
C GLU A 237 8.81 -6.91 -17.07
N LYS A 238 8.91 -8.11 -17.65
CA LYS A 238 8.36 -9.34 -17.05
C LYS A 238 9.28 -9.93 -15.98
N VAL A 239 10.58 -9.64 -16.01
CA VAL A 239 11.59 -10.31 -15.17
C VAL A 239 11.22 -10.26 -13.69
N LYS A 240 10.85 -9.09 -13.17
CA LYS A 240 10.52 -8.95 -11.75
C LYS A 240 9.29 -9.79 -11.35
N SER A 241 8.27 -9.85 -12.21
CA SER A 241 7.10 -10.70 -12.04
C SER A 241 7.46 -12.19 -12.00
N TYR A 242 8.38 -12.62 -12.87
CA TYR A 242 8.91 -13.99 -12.82
C TYR A 242 9.75 -14.26 -11.57
N GLU A 243 10.60 -13.33 -11.14
CA GLU A 243 11.39 -13.45 -9.90
C GLU A 243 10.46 -13.65 -8.70
N ILE A 244 9.38 -12.85 -8.58
CA ILE A 244 8.35 -13.01 -7.54
C ILE A 244 7.72 -14.42 -7.59
N ARG A 245 7.39 -14.91 -8.79
CA ARG A 245 6.84 -16.26 -8.96
C ARG A 245 7.82 -17.37 -8.54
N ILE A 246 9.11 -17.21 -8.87
CA ILE A 246 10.17 -18.14 -8.44
C ILE A 246 10.28 -18.17 -6.91
N LEU A 247 10.24 -17.00 -6.28
CA LEU A 247 10.25 -16.87 -4.82
C LEU A 247 9.01 -17.49 -4.18
N ALA A 248 7.82 -17.28 -4.76
CA ALA A 248 6.57 -17.89 -4.31
C ALA A 248 6.63 -19.43 -4.37
N PHE A 249 7.11 -20.00 -5.48
CA PHE A 249 7.31 -21.44 -5.58
C PHE A 249 8.29 -21.98 -4.55
N LYS A 250 9.35 -21.23 -4.22
CA LYS A 250 10.28 -21.60 -3.14
C LYS A 250 9.60 -21.58 -1.77
N ALA A 251 8.80 -20.56 -1.48
CA ALA A 251 8.04 -20.45 -0.23
C ALA A 251 7.03 -21.59 -0.07
N GLU A 252 6.42 -22.05 -1.18
CA GLU A 252 5.51 -23.21 -1.22
C GLU A 252 6.24 -24.57 -1.31
N ASN A 253 7.58 -24.60 -1.25
CA ASN A 253 8.42 -25.80 -1.42
C ASN A 253 8.25 -26.52 -2.79
N LYS A 254 7.78 -25.80 -3.81
CA LYS A 254 7.67 -26.24 -5.22
C LYS A 254 8.98 -25.96 -5.97
N LEU A 255 10.08 -26.56 -5.49
CA LEU A 255 11.44 -26.25 -5.98
C LEU A 255 11.65 -26.53 -7.47
N ILE A 256 11.02 -27.58 -8.00
CA ILE A 256 11.10 -27.91 -9.44
C ILE A 256 10.40 -26.86 -10.29
N ASP A 257 9.26 -26.32 -9.85
CA ASP A 257 8.55 -25.27 -10.56
C ASP A 257 9.33 -23.95 -10.55
N ALA A 258 9.99 -23.63 -9.42
CA ALA A 258 10.93 -22.51 -9.33
C ALA A 258 12.08 -22.65 -10.34
N ILE A 259 12.71 -23.83 -10.42
CA ILE A 259 13.80 -24.11 -11.37
C ILE A 259 13.31 -24.00 -12.81
N ASN A 260 12.21 -24.67 -13.16
CA ASN A 260 11.67 -24.67 -14.52
C ASN A 260 11.32 -23.26 -14.98
N THR A 261 10.70 -22.46 -14.10
CA THR A 261 10.36 -21.06 -14.37
C THR A 261 11.61 -20.22 -14.64
N GLY A 262 12.66 -20.36 -13.81
CA GLY A 262 13.91 -19.64 -14.02
C GLY A 262 14.66 -20.09 -15.28
N LEU A 263 14.71 -21.39 -15.57
CA LEU A 263 15.36 -21.92 -16.78
C LEU A 263 14.66 -21.50 -18.07
N ASP A 264 13.32 -21.43 -18.07
CA ASP A 264 12.56 -20.94 -19.21
C ASP A 264 12.88 -19.46 -19.47
N LEU A 265 12.82 -18.62 -18.42
CA LEU A 265 13.14 -17.21 -18.52
C LEU A 265 14.60 -16.96 -18.96
N LEU A 266 15.56 -17.74 -18.42
CA LEU A 266 16.95 -17.70 -18.86
C LEU A 266 17.07 -18.06 -20.34
N GLY A 267 16.30 -19.05 -20.82
CA GLY A 267 16.21 -19.41 -22.23
C GLY A 267 15.74 -18.24 -23.11
N GLN A 268 14.74 -17.49 -22.65
CA GLN A 268 14.22 -16.29 -23.32
C GLN A 268 15.27 -15.15 -23.34
N LEU A 269 16.09 -15.02 -22.28
CA LEU A 269 17.27 -14.12 -22.21
C LEU A 269 18.51 -14.68 -22.95
N GLY A 270 18.35 -15.72 -23.76
CA GLY A 270 19.43 -16.31 -24.57
C GLY A 270 20.41 -17.20 -23.79
N LYS A 271 20.14 -17.51 -22.51
CA LYS A 271 20.94 -18.42 -21.65
C LYS A 271 20.29 -19.79 -21.57
N LYS A 272 20.75 -20.72 -22.41
CA LYS A 272 20.21 -22.09 -22.46
C LYS A 272 20.95 -23.02 -21.52
N PHE A 273 20.20 -23.78 -20.75
CA PHE A 273 20.67 -24.87 -19.90
C PHE A 273 20.09 -26.21 -20.38
N PRO A 274 20.76 -27.34 -20.11
CA PRO A 274 20.24 -28.65 -20.46
C PRO A 274 18.97 -28.96 -19.64
N LYS A 275 17.90 -29.40 -20.29
CA LYS A 275 16.65 -29.81 -19.63
C LYS A 275 16.83 -30.99 -18.66
N LYS A 276 17.84 -31.84 -18.89
CA LYS A 276 18.24 -32.95 -18.02
C LYS A 276 19.75 -32.87 -17.76
N PRO A 277 20.18 -32.07 -16.77
CA PRO A 277 21.59 -31.89 -16.45
C PRO A 277 22.23 -33.23 -16.03
N SER A 278 23.45 -33.47 -16.51
CA SER A 278 24.20 -34.70 -16.23
C SER A 278 25.69 -34.42 -16.11
N MET A 279 26.45 -35.34 -15.51
CA MET A 279 27.89 -35.16 -15.28
C MET A 279 28.70 -34.82 -16.55
N PRO A 280 28.42 -35.39 -17.74
CA PRO A 280 29.07 -34.95 -18.98
C PRO A 280 28.87 -33.45 -19.29
N HIS A 281 27.67 -32.90 -19.05
CA HIS A 281 27.42 -31.46 -19.22
C HIS A 281 28.28 -30.64 -18.23
N VAL A 282 28.32 -31.07 -16.96
CA VAL A 282 29.10 -30.42 -15.90
C VAL A 282 30.58 -30.37 -16.25
N MET A 283 31.14 -31.50 -16.68
CA MET A 283 32.54 -31.58 -17.10
C MET A 283 32.84 -30.70 -18.31
N GLY A 284 31.94 -30.69 -19.31
CA GLY A 284 32.07 -29.84 -20.49
C GLY A 284 32.05 -28.35 -20.13
N ALA A 285 31.14 -27.92 -19.26
CA ALA A 285 31.06 -26.56 -18.77
C ALA A 285 32.34 -26.16 -18.01
N LEU A 286 32.81 -27.01 -17.09
CA LEU A 286 34.04 -26.75 -16.33
C LEU A 286 35.27 -26.58 -17.23
N VAL A 287 35.42 -27.42 -18.26
CA VAL A 287 36.52 -27.28 -19.23
C VAL A 287 36.40 -25.96 -19.99
N LYS A 288 35.19 -25.60 -20.44
CA LYS A 288 34.94 -24.34 -21.14
C LYS A 288 35.29 -23.13 -20.27
N SER A 289 34.86 -23.11 -19.00
CA SER A 289 35.18 -22.03 -18.06
C SER A 289 36.68 -21.94 -17.79
N LYS A 290 37.38 -23.07 -17.62
CA LYS A 290 38.85 -23.09 -17.49
C LYS A 290 39.57 -22.51 -18.72
N ILE A 291 39.07 -22.78 -19.93
CA ILE A 291 39.63 -22.20 -21.16
C ILE A 291 39.41 -20.68 -21.18
N GLN A 292 38.22 -20.20 -20.80
CA GLN A 292 37.91 -18.76 -20.79
C GLN A 292 38.68 -17.97 -19.72
N LEU A 293 39.05 -18.62 -18.62
CA LEU A 293 39.87 -18.04 -17.55
C LEU A 293 41.38 -18.21 -17.78
N ARG A 294 41.79 -18.93 -18.82
CA ARG A 294 43.21 -19.19 -19.08
C ARG A 294 43.97 -17.88 -19.30
N GLY A 295 45.02 -17.68 -18.51
CA GLY A 295 45.87 -16.49 -18.60
C GLY A 295 45.29 -15.24 -17.95
N LYS A 296 44.19 -15.36 -17.18
CA LYS A 296 43.65 -14.28 -16.34
C LYS A 296 44.01 -14.53 -14.88
N SER A 297 44.66 -13.57 -14.25
CA SER A 297 44.90 -13.56 -12.80
C SER A 297 43.67 -13.08 -12.04
N ASN A 298 43.67 -13.23 -10.71
CA ASN A 298 42.58 -12.69 -9.88
C ASN A 298 42.56 -11.15 -9.94
N GLU A 299 43.73 -10.53 -10.04
CA GLU A 299 43.92 -9.10 -10.20
C GLU A 299 43.30 -8.61 -11.53
N ASP A 300 43.50 -9.35 -12.62
CA ASP A 300 42.90 -9.02 -13.93
C ASP A 300 41.37 -9.08 -13.89
N LEU A 301 40.80 -10.02 -13.12
CA LEU A 301 39.36 -10.17 -12.96
C LEU A 301 38.76 -9.09 -12.05
N ALA A 302 39.49 -8.68 -11.01
CA ALA A 302 39.02 -7.68 -10.04
C ALA A 302 38.87 -6.27 -10.66
N VAL A 303 39.62 -5.97 -11.73
CA VAL A 303 39.57 -4.68 -12.44
C VAL A 303 38.64 -4.68 -13.65
N LEU A 304 37.90 -5.77 -13.89
CA LEU A 304 36.93 -5.80 -14.99
C LEU A 304 35.83 -4.76 -14.76
N PRO A 305 35.34 -4.11 -15.85
CA PRO A 305 34.25 -3.15 -15.73
C PRO A 305 32.99 -3.83 -15.20
N ALA A 306 32.19 -3.07 -14.45
CA ALA A 306 30.89 -3.52 -13.98
C ALA A 306 30.00 -3.93 -15.17
N MET A 307 29.21 -4.99 -14.99
CA MET A 307 28.22 -5.41 -15.97
C MET A 307 27.12 -4.35 -16.07
N THR A 308 26.87 -3.83 -17.28
CA THR A 308 25.85 -2.81 -17.55
C THR A 308 24.70 -3.31 -18.43
N ASP A 309 24.84 -4.50 -19.01
CA ASP A 309 23.84 -5.12 -19.87
C ASP A 309 22.63 -5.60 -19.05
N PRO A 310 21.42 -5.05 -19.26
CA PRO A 310 20.27 -5.33 -18.42
C PRO A 310 19.77 -6.78 -18.53
N GLU A 311 19.89 -7.41 -19.70
CA GLU A 311 19.51 -8.81 -19.88
C GLU A 311 20.47 -9.74 -19.14
N LYS A 312 21.77 -9.44 -19.17
CA LYS A 312 22.76 -10.20 -18.41
C LYS A 312 22.61 -10.01 -16.91
N ILE A 313 22.32 -8.79 -16.45
CA ILE A 313 22.03 -8.51 -15.03
C ILE A 313 20.79 -9.29 -14.58
N ALA A 314 19.70 -9.26 -15.36
CA ALA A 314 18.50 -10.04 -15.10
C ALA A 314 18.82 -11.55 -15.03
N ALA A 315 19.57 -12.07 -15.99
CA ALA A 315 19.99 -13.47 -16.00
C ALA A 315 20.77 -13.85 -14.73
N MET A 316 21.68 -13.00 -14.26
CA MET A 316 22.44 -13.24 -13.03
C MET A 316 21.54 -13.31 -11.79
N ARG A 317 20.52 -12.44 -11.68
CA ARG A 317 19.55 -12.48 -10.57
C ARG A 317 18.73 -13.77 -10.60
N ILE A 318 18.21 -14.15 -11.77
CA ILE A 318 17.43 -15.39 -11.94
C ILE A 318 18.28 -16.62 -11.60
N ILE A 319 19.55 -16.65 -12.05
CA ILE A 319 20.51 -17.71 -11.70
C ILE A 319 20.66 -17.80 -10.17
N ALA A 320 20.85 -16.66 -9.48
CA ALA A 320 20.96 -16.62 -8.03
C ALA A 320 19.68 -17.12 -7.34
N ASP A 321 18.50 -16.74 -7.84
CA ASP A 321 17.22 -17.12 -7.27
C ASP A 321 16.96 -18.63 -7.33
N ILE A 322 17.33 -19.29 -8.44
CA ILE A 322 17.13 -20.73 -8.62
C ILE A 322 18.32 -21.59 -8.15
N ALA A 323 19.47 -20.99 -7.85
CA ALA A 323 20.67 -21.73 -7.44
C ALA A 323 20.42 -22.56 -6.17
N SER A 324 19.80 -21.97 -5.14
CA SER A 324 19.50 -22.70 -3.89
C SER A 324 18.50 -23.83 -4.12
N SER A 325 17.46 -23.62 -4.92
CA SER A 325 16.51 -24.67 -5.32
C SER A 325 17.20 -25.80 -6.09
N SER A 326 18.13 -25.45 -6.98
CA SER A 326 18.87 -26.41 -7.81
C SER A 326 19.76 -27.31 -6.98
N TYR A 327 20.40 -26.78 -5.93
CA TYR A 327 21.21 -27.60 -5.02
C TYR A 327 20.42 -28.75 -4.41
N TRP A 328 19.17 -28.50 -4.00
CA TRP A 328 18.31 -29.49 -3.35
C TRP A 328 17.57 -30.40 -4.33
N ALA A 329 16.98 -29.84 -5.39
CA ALA A 329 16.05 -30.57 -6.25
C ALA A 329 16.66 -31.06 -7.57
N THR A 330 17.78 -30.48 -8.03
CA THR A 330 18.49 -30.92 -9.26
C THR A 330 19.99 -30.70 -9.12
N PRO A 331 20.70 -31.50 -8.30
CA PRO A 331 22.09 -31.20 -7.91
C PRO A 331 23.07 -31.09 -9.07
N THR A 332 22.81 -31.77 -10.20
CA THR A 332 23.64 -31.67 -11.42
C THR A 332 23.45 -30.36 -12.19
N LEU A 333 22.38 -29.60 -11.93
CA LEU A 333 22.17 -28.26 -12.48
C LEU A 333 23.01 -27.22 -11.75
N PHE A 334 23.16 -27.34 -10.43
CA PHE A 334 23.82 -26.32 -9.60
C PHE A 334 25.22 -25.94 -10.10
N PRO A 335 26.13 -26.91 -10.40
CA PRO A 335 27.42 -26.58 -10.99
C PRO A 335 27.31 -25.79 -12.30
N LEU A 336 26.33 -26.09 -13.15
CA LEU A 336 26.15 -25.39 -14.43
C LEU A 336 25.72 -23.93 -14.24
N LEU A 337 25.04 -23.60 -13.15
CA LEU A 337 24.60 -22.25 -12.83
C LEU A 337 25.73 -21.36 -12.30
N ILE A 338 26.74 -21.94 -11.65
CA ILE A 338 27.83 -21.21 -10.99
C ILE A 338 29.13 -21.15 -11.81
N PHE A 339 29.22 -21.90 -12.91
CA PHE A 339 30.42 -22.02 -13.76
C PHE A 339 30.51 -21.01 -14.91
#